data_AF-A0A842SMW8-F1
#
_entry.id   AF-A0A842SMW8-F1
#
_cell.length_a   1.000
_cell.length_b   1.000
_cell.length_c   1.000
_cell.angle_alpha   90.00
_cell.angle_beta   90.00
_cell.angle_gamma   90.00
#
_symmetry.space_group_name_H-M   'P 1'
#
loop_
_entity.id
_entity.type
_entity.pdbx_description
1 polymer ?
#
loop_
_entity_poly.entity_id
_entity_poly.type
_entity_poly.pdbx_seq_one_letter_code
_entity_poly.pdbx_strand_id
1 'polypeptide(L)'
;MRKGFLLVVCVLVLLSVAGCGRFHPVDQNPEHQQYYRGNEGVIMRFMPGTPPPRFFYYANSPDASDNQFDISVEVHNEGASDTIGALYISGFSPDLLEIEHMPMERKTISDCIFDFDSFKSGDISMLFICGGGEVQFSNPSNWNMRISDIGSILNIEGLEGWEEVAAGLQDGTWHLNLGWDQWGSLDVLNHGRALILALSSLDFTRYNGFPFNDQERMGTGTGVLRGDNYFFPGGEHTYQTFVAHVGHQWPPGLDEARVNFIVTSCYAYATYAAPLVCIDPAPYDETRKVCTPHEYSWSGSQGSPVAVTNLKQDPTPTSVYLTFTVRNVGTGNVINPGYLERCSPYFDGRFDQRHKDVVYIGDIRIGRDRLTCTPGYEVRLMDGVGTFTCEYKHKYATAKTAYETPVVVELWYGYQDHIQTSMLIKRVV
;
A
#
# COMPACT_ATOMS: atom_id res chain seq x y z
N MET A 1 -6.79 65.37 5.20
CA MET A 1 -7.32 64.03 5.56
C MET A 1 -8.29 63.41 4.53
N ARG A 2 -9.04 64.16 3.71
CA ARG A 2 -10.03 63.57 2.77
C ARG A 2 -9.46 62.81 1.55
N LYS A 3 -8.25 63.12 1.07
CA LYS A 3 -7.68 62.47 -0.13
C LYS A 3 -7.10 61.06 0.12
N GLY A 4 -6.60 60.79 1.33
CA GLY A 4 -6.06 59.47 1.70
C GLY A 4 -7.14 58.41 1.90
N PHE A 5 -8.28 58.80 2.48
CA PHE A 5 -9.41 57.88 2.70
C PHE A 5 -10.01 57.37 1.38
N LEU A 6 -10.11 58.24 0.36
CA LEU A 6 -10.63 57.86 -0.94
C LEU A 6 -9.74 56.80 -1.63
N LEU A 7 -8.42 56.91 -1.45
CA LEU A 7 -7.45 55.99 -2.06
C LEU A 7 -7.51 54.59 -1.41
N VAL A 8 -7.66 54.53 -0.08
CA VAL A 8 -7.85 53.25 0.64
C VAL A 8 -9.15 52.56 0.24
N VAL A 9 -10.25 53.32 0.09
CA VAL A 9 -11.53 52.76 -0.38
C VAL A 9 -11.42 52.25 -1.82
N CYS A 10 -10.75 52.98 -2.72
CA CYS A 10 -10.54 52.51 -4.09
C CYS A 10 -9.68 51.24 -4.16
N VAL A 11 -8.64 51.12 -3.32
CA VAL A 11 -7.80 49.92 -3.26
C VAL A 11 -8.58 48.72 -2.71
N LEU A 12 -9.40 48.91 -1.67
CA LEU A 12 -10.26 47.85 -1.13
C LEU A 12 -11.34 47.38 -2.12
N VAL A 13 -11.90 48.30 -2.92
CA VAL A 13 -12.86 47.96 -3.98
C VAL A 13 -12.18 47.25 -5.15
N LEU A 14 -10.97 47.64 -5.52
CA LEU A 14 -10.20 46.94 -6.56
C LEU A 14 -9.81 45.52 -6.10
N LEU A 15 -9.46 45.34 -4.82
CA LEU A 15 -9.17 44.03 -4.23
C LEU A 15 -10.41 43.13 -4.17
N SER A 16 -11.59 43.68 -3.87
CA SER A 16 -12.82 42.88 -3.83
C SER A 16 -13.33 42.49 -5.21
N VAL A 17 -13.09 43.31 -6.25
CA VAL A 17 -13.45 42.96 -7.64
C VAL A 17 -12.43 41.98 -8.25
N ALA A 18 -11.16 42.07 -7.89
CA ALA A 18 -10.14 41.09 -8.30
C ALA A 18 -10.27 39.73 -7.60
N GLY A 19 -10.94 39.67 -6.44
CA GLY A 19 -11.15 38.45 -5.66
C GLY A 19 -12.31 37.56 -6.14
N CYS A 20 -13.15 38.03 -7.06
CA CYS A 20 -14.19 37.21 -7.69
C CYS A 20 -13.64 36.41 -8.89
N GLY A 21 -12.60 35.62 -8.65
CA GLY A 21 -12.28 34.51 -9.53
C GLY A 21 -13.47 33.56 -9.51
N ARG A 22 -14.16 33.42 -10.65
CA ARG A 22 -15.17 32.38 -10.83
C ARG A 22 -14.48 31.05 -10.52
N PHE A 23 -14.82 30.44 -9.39
CA PHE A 23 -14.61 29.02 -9.20
C PHE A 23 -15.42 28.34 -10.30
N HIS A 24 -14.77 28.10 -11.44
CA HIS A 24 -15.25 27.10 -12.36
C HIS A 24 -15.28 25.81 -11.54
N PRO A 25 -16.44 25.15 -11.37
CA PRO A 25 -16.43 23.78 -10.88
C PRO A 25 -15.43 23.06 -11.78
N VAL A 26 -14.37 22.52 -11.16
CA VAL A 26 -13.35 21.74 -11.86
C VAL A 26 -14.12 20.83 -12.81
N ASP A 27 -13.97 21.08 -14.12
CA ASP A 27 -14.65 20.31 -15.13
C ASP A 27 -14.34 18.85 -14.79
N GLN A 28 -15.39 18.09 -14.48
CA GLN A 28 -15.31 16.64 -14.40
C GLN A 28 -15.09 16.16 -15.83
N ASN A 29 -13.91 16.42 -16.39
CA ASN A 29 -13.53 15.93 -17.70
C ASN A 29 -13.58 14.39 -17.56
N PRO A 30 -14.48 13.71 -18.29
CA PRO A 30 -14.67 12.27 -18.17
C PRO A 30 -13.40 11.46 -18.45
N GLU A 31 -12.36 12.07 -19.03
CA GLU A 31 -11.02 11.49 -19.14
C GLU A 31 -10.38 11.19 -17.77
N HIS A 32 -10.63 12.00 -16.74
CA HIS A 32 -10.08 11.72 -15.40
C HIS A 32 -10.73 10.52 -14.70
N GLN A 33 -11.88 10.02 -15.18
CA GLN A 33 -12.53 8.83 -14.61
C GLN A 33 -11.90 7.51 -15.06
N GLN A 34 -10.92 7.53 -15.96
CA GLN A 34 -10.25 6.31 -16.43
C GLN A 34 -9.12 5.86 -15.49
N TYR A 35 -8.47 6.78 -14.78
CA TYR A 35 -7.23 6.54 -13.99
C TYR A 35 -7.40 5.78 -12.66
N TYR A 36 -8.52 5.08 -12.44
CA TYR A 36 -8.76 4.30 -11.21
C TYR A 36 -9.50 3.00 -11.52
N ARG A 37 -9.24 2.44 -12.71
CA ARG A 37 -9.92 1.25 -13.21
C ARG A 37 -8.87 0.22 -13.59
N GLY A 38 -9.07 -1.00 -13.11
CA GLY A 38 -8.17 -2.13 -13.32
C GLY A 38 -8.59 -3.25 -12.39
N ASN A 39 -8.05 -4.45 -12.65
CA ASN A 39 -8.22 -5.59 -11.76
C ASN A 39 -6.96 -5.97 -10.97
N GLU A 40 -5.87 -5.25 -11.24
CA GLU A 40 -4.51 -5.67 -10.93
C GLU A 40 -3.83 -4.60 -10.07
N GLY A 41 -2.93 -5.03 -9.19
CA GLY A 41 -2.06 -4.14 -8.41
C GLY A 41 -0.67 -4.15 -9.02
N VAL A 42 0.26 -4.83 -8.37
CA VAL A 42 1.58 -5.11 -8.94
C VAL A 42 1.55 -6.41 -9.73
N ILE A 43 1.98 -6.35 -10.98
CA ILE A 43 2.19 -7.52 -11.84
C ILE A 43 3.67 -7.81 -12.00
N MET A 44 3.99 -9.08 -12.24
CA MET A 44 5.34 -9.53 -12.54
C MET A 44 5.38 -10.32 -13.84
N ARG A 45 6.43 -10.11 -14.65
CA ARG A 45 6.67 -10.89 -15.87
C ARG A 45 8.16 -11.21 -16.00
N PHE A 46 8.51 -12.45 -16.33
CA PHE A 46 9.87 -12.77 -16.74
C PHE A 46 10.18 -12.07 -18.06
N MET A 47 11.35 -11.43 -18.15
CA MET A 47 11.76 -10.82 -19.41
C MET A 47 11.99 -11.90 -20.47
N PRO A 48 11.66 -11.63 -21.75
CA PRO A 48 11.84 -12.61 -22.81
C PRO A 48 13.29 -13.13 -22.88
N GLY A 49 13.46 -14.44 -22.73
CA GLY A 49 14.77 -15.09 -22.79
C GLY A 49 15.54 -15.13 -21.46
N THR A 50 14.97 -14.64 -20.35
CA THR A 50 15.59 -14.69 -19.02
C THR A 50 14.69 -15.39 -17.99
N PRO A 51 15.16 -16.43 -17.28
CA PRO A 51 16.38 -17.16 -17.55
C PRO A 51 16.33 -17.82 -18.93
N PRO A 52 17.49 -18.13 -19.54
CA PRO A 52 17.51 -18.88 -20.79
C PRO A 52 16.86 -20.26 -20.57
N PRO A 53 16.09 -20.80 -21.52
CA PRO A 53 15.47 -22.13 -21.36
C PRO A 53 16.51 -23.25 -21.23
N ARG A 54 17.73 -23.00 -21.73
CA ARG A 54 18.89 -23.89 -21.61
C ARG A 54 20.14 -23.06 -21.33
N PHE A 55 20.93 -23.49 -20.35
CA PHE A 55 22.23 -22.92 -20.00
C PHE A 55 23.32 -23.99 -20.09
N PHE A 56 24.52 -23.62 -20.55
CA PHE A 56 25.67 -24.53 -20.65
C PHE A 56 26.69 -24.16 -19.58
N TYR A 57 26.96 -25.09 -18.68
CA TYR A 57 27.92 -24.94 -17.60
C TYR A 57 29.28 -25.51 -18.00
N TYR A 58 30.33 -24.68 -17.99
CA TYR A 58 31.70 -25.04 -18.33
C TYR A 58 32.48 -25.34 -17.05
N ALA A 59 32.58 -26.63 -16.70
CA ALA A 59 33.20 -27.08 -15.45
C ALA A 59 34.69 -26.73 -15.34
N ASN A 60 35.36 -26.54 -16.48
CA ASN A 60 36.80 -26.25 -16.57
C ASN A 60 37.10 -24.79 -16.93
N SER A 61 36.10 -23.89 -16.95
CA SER A 61 36.37 -22.48 -17.26
C SER A 61 37.13 -21.81 -16.10
N PRO A 62 38.23 -21.07 -16.38
CA PRO A 62 38.90 -20.25 -15.40
C PRO A 62 38.13 -18.95 -15.07
N ASP A 63 37.15 -18.57 -15.89
CA ASP A 63 36.37 -17.34 -15.73
C ASP A 63 35.00 -17.66 -15.13
N ALA A 64 34.69 -17.10 -13.96
CA ALA A 64 33.40 -17.30 -13.31
C ALA A 64 32.24 -16.76 -14.16
N SER A 65 32.48 -15.75 -14.99
CA SER A 65 31.47 -15.15 -15.86
C SER A 65 30.98 -16.09 -16.97
N ASP A 66 31.76 -17.12 -17.35
CA ASP A 66 31.31 -18.15 -18.31
C ASP A 66 30.18 -19.01 -17.75
N ASN A 67 30.02 -19.04 -16.42
CA ASN A 67 29.01 -19.80 -15.70
C ASN A 67 27.94 -18.91 -15.05
N GLN A 68 27.87 -17.65 -15.48
CA GLN A 68 26.91 -16.65 -15.05
C GLN A 68 25.72 -16.58 -16.02
N PHE A 69 24.51 -16.39 -15.48
CA PHE A 69 23.32 -16.05 -16.24
C PHE A 69 22.40 -15.12 -15.45
N ASP A 70 21.55 -14.42 -16.19
CA ASP A 70 20.62 -13.45 -15.62
C ASP A 70 19.21 -14.02 -15.54
N ILE A 71 18.52 -13.65 -14.46
CA ILE A 71 17.09 -13.85 -14.26
C ILE A 71 16.48 -12.45 -14.15
N SER A 72 15.85 -11.96 -15.21
CA SER A 72 15.27 -10.62 -15.22
C SER A 72 13.74 -10.70 -15.10
N VAL A 73 13.19 -9.86 -14.24
CA VAL A 73 11.76 -9.73 -13.97
C VAL A 73 11.37 -8.27 -14.12
N GLU A 74 10.37 -8.03 -14.97
CA GLU A 74 9.65 -6.78 -15.02
C GLU A 74 8.62 -6.77 -13.89
N VAL A 75 8.61 -5.69 -13.11
CA VAL A 75 7.60 -5.43 -12.08
C VAL A 75 6.90 -4.13 -12.47
N HIS A 76 5.57 -4.16 -12.52
CA HIS A 76 4.78 -3.03 -12.98
C HIS A 76 3.58 -2.84 -12.06
N ASN A 77 3.43 -1.66 -11.48
CA ASN A 77 2.22 -1.29 -10.75
C ASN A 77 1.15 -0.80 -11.75
N GLU A 78 0.28 -1.70 -12.18
CA GLU A 78 -0.87 -1.36 -13.06
C GLU A 78 -2.09 -0.87 -12.26
N GLY A 79 -2.04 -0.94 -10.93
CA GLY A 79 -3.12 -0.49 -10.07
C GLY A 79 -3.02 1.00 -9.69
N ALA A 80 -4.07 1.52 -9.06
CA ALA A 80 -4.24 2.98 -8.91
C ALA A 80 -3.59 3.60 -7.65
N SER A 81 -3.05 2.79 -6.74
CA SER A 81 -2.39 3.25 -5.53
C SER A 81 -0.89 3.05 -5.62
N ASP A 82 -0.14 3.92 -4.97
CA ASP A 82 1.30 3.71 -4.77
C ASP A 82 1.50 2.45 -3.91
N THR A 83 2.61 1.76 -4.12
CA THR A 83 2.95 0.53 -3.41
C THR A 83 4.40 0.55 -2.95
N ILE A 84 4.69 -0.18 -1.87
CA ILE A 84 6.05 -0.46 -1.40
C ILE A 84 6.22 -1.97 -1.22
N GLY A 85 7.30 -2.54 -1.73
CA GLY A 85 7.51 -3.98 -1.65
C GLY A 85 8.85 -4.44 -2.19
N ALA A 86 8.99 -5.76 -2.23
CA ALA A 86 10.19 -6.43 -2.70
C ALA A 86 9.88 -7.72 -3.45
N LEU A 87 10.85 -8.14 -4.26
CA LEU A 87 10.90 -9.44 -4.88
C LEU A 87 11.80 -10.39 -4.10
N TYR A 88 11.44 -11.66 -4.13
CA TYR A 88 12.21 -12.77 -3.60
C TYR A 88 12.30 -13.84 -4.66
N ILE A 89 13.48 -14.42 -4.85
CA ILE A 89 13.65 -15.57 -5.75
C ILE A 89 13.84 -16.83 -4.92
N SER A 90 13.34 -17.97 -5.40
CA SER A 90 13.43 -19.27 -4.72
C SER A 90 13.28 -20.42 -5.73
N GLY A 91 13.20 -21.66 -5.25
CA GLY A 91 13.03 -22.85 -6.10
C GLY A 91 14.33 -23.48 -6.61
N PHE A 92 15.48 -22.83 -6.38
CA PHE A 92 16.80 -23.34 -6.73
C PHE A 92 17.50 -24.03 -5.54
N SER A 93 18.49 -24.87 -5.86
CA SER A 93 19.38 -25.48 -4.86
C SER A 93 20.59 -24.57 -4.63
N PRO A 94 20.86 -24.13 -3.39
CA PRO A 94 22.02 -23.30 -3.08
C PRO A 94 23.36 -24.03 -3.26
N ASP A 95 23.35 -25.37 -3.31
CA ASP A 95 24.56 -26.17 -3.60
C ASP A 95 24.93 -26.15 -5.09
N LEU A 96 23.94 -25.88 -5.97
CA LEU A 96 24.12 -25.83 -7.43
C LEU A 96 24.25 -24.41 -7.96
N LEU A 97 23.53 -23.47 -7.35
CA LEU A 97 23.42 -22.09 -7.83
C LEU A 97 23.67 -21.11 -6.69
N GLU A 98 24.53 -20.14 -6.95
CA GLU A 98 24.74 -18.97 -6.11
C GLU A 98 24.10 -17.77 -6.79
N ILE A 99 23.34 -16.95 -6.05
CA ILE A 99 22.77 -15.73 -6.61
C ILE A 99 23.41 -14.54 -5.90
N GLU A 100 23.95 -13.61 -6.68
CA GLU A 100 24.63 -12.43 -6.16
C GLU A 100 23.71 -11.66 -5.20
N HIS A 101 24.32 -11.10 -4.15
CA HIS A 101 23.64 -10.33 -3.12
C HIS A 101 22.57 -11.08 -2.30
N MET A 102 22.52 -12.41 -2.38
CA MET A 102 21.76 -13.25 -1.45
C MET A 102 22.69 -14.17 -0.64
N PRO A 103 23.26 -13.68 0.47
CA PRO A 103 24.01 -14.55 1.36
C PRO A 103 23.04 -15.59 1.95
N MET A 104 23.28 -16.86 1.60
CA MET A 104 22.54 -18.02 2.14
C MET A 104 23.03 -18.45 3.54
N GLU A 105 23.91 -17.67 4.17
CA GLU A 105 24.35 -17.97 5.54
C GLU A 105 23.16 -17.90 6.51
N ARG A 106 22.98 -18.96 7.30
CA ARG A 106 22.06 -18.94 8.45
C ARG A 106 22.53 -17.91 9.46
N LYS A 107 22.15 -16.65 9.28
CA LYS A 107 22.30 -15.67 10.34
C LYS A 107 21.18 -15.89 11.36
N THR A 108 21.56 -16.16 12.60
CA THR A 108 20.70 -15.98 13.76
C THR A 108 20.55 -14.48 14.01
N ILE A 109 19.71 -13.80 13.24
CA ILE A 109 19.39 -12.40 13.50
C ILE A 109 18.26 -12.36 14.51
N SER A 110 18.40 -11.49 15.51
CA SER A 110 17.35 -11.21 16.48
C SER A 110 16.29 -10.30 15.83
N ASP A 111 15.10 -10.82 15.56
CA ASP A 111 14.02 -10.16 14.82
C ASP A 111 13.63 -8.79 15.38
N CYS A 112 13.45 -7.82 14.48
CA CYS A 112 12.66 -6.62 14.72
C CYS A 112 11.26 -6.80 14.11
N ILE A 113 10.20 -6.80 14.92
CA ILE A 113 8.81 -6.97 14.48
C ILE A 113 8.10 -5.62 14.53
N PHE A 114 7.40 -5.30 13.45
CA PHE A 114 6.43 -4.22 13.38
C PHE A 114 5.04 -4.79 13.59
N ASP A 115 4.38 -4.41 14.69
CA ASP A 115 3.02 -4.88 14.97
C ASP A 115 2.02 -3.71 14.91
N PHE A 116 0.96 -3.93 14.14
CA PHE A 116 -0.16 -3.01 13.93
C PHE A 116 -1.35 -3.32 14.85
N ASP A 117 -1.22 -4.24 15.81
CA ASP A 117 -2.32 -4.76 16.64
C ASP A 117 -3.08 -3.69 17.47
N SER A 118 -2.62 -2.44 17.47
CA SER A 118 -3.21 -1.32 18.19
C SER A 118 -4.32 -0.54 17.46
N PHE A 119 -4.63 -0.82 16.20
CA PHE A 119 -5.69 -0.10 15.45
C PHE A 119 -7.13 -0.27 16.00
N LYS A 120 -7.31 -0.92 17.15
CA LYS A 120 -8.62 -1.32 17.70
C LYS A 120 -9.43 -0.17 18.30
N SER A 121 -8.88 1.04 18.48
CA SER A 121 -9.59 2.19 19.12
C SER A 121 -9.72 3.46 18.28
N GLY A 122 -9.26 3.48 17.03
CA GLY A 122 -9.20 4.71 16.22
C GLY A 122 -7.99 5.60 16.49
N ASP A 123 -7.11 5.19 17.41
CA ASP A 123 -5.76 5.71 17.57
C ASP A 123 -4.78 4.85 16.76
N ILE A 124 -3.84 5.49 16.07
CA ILE A 124 -2.75 4.81 15.35
C ILE A 124 -1.58 4.69 16.31
N SER A 125 -1.25 3.48 16.79
CA SER A 125 0.02 3.24 17.47
C SER A 125 0.82 2.12 16.82
N MET A 126 2.13 2.29 16.77
CA MET A 126 3.05 1.37 16.11
C MET A 126 3.95 0.74 17.18
N LEU A 127 4.01 -0.59 17.23
CA LEU A 127 4.86 -1.31 18.16
C LEU A 127 6.11 -1.82 17.42
N PHE A 128 7.28 -1.49 17.97
CA PHE A 128 8.59 -1.91 17.47
C PHE A 128 9.21 -2.89 18.49
N ILE A 129 9.37 -4.16 18.11
CA ILE A 129 9.96 -5.18 19.00
C ILE A 129 11.27 -5.67 18.40
N CYS A 130 12.43 -5.28 18.92
CA CYS A 130 13.73 -5.75 18.46
C CYS A 130 14.45 -6.60 19.51
N GLY A 131 14.78 -7.86 19.16
CA GLY A 131 15.86 -8.66 19.73
C GLY A 131 16.26 -8.45 21.20
N GLY A 132 15.40 -8.86 22.14
CA GLY A 132 15.74 -8.95 23.58
C GLY A 132 15.45 -7.69 24.41
N GLY A 133 15.03 -6.60 23.78
CA GLY A 133 14.40 -5.47 24.45
C GLY A 133 13.02 -5.22 23.85
N GLU A 134 11.98 -5.40 24.66
CA GLU A 134 10.70 -4.77 24.34
C GLU A 134 10.91 -3.27 24.56
N VAL A 135 10.81 -2.45 23.51
CA VAL A 135 10.51 -1.03 23.71
C VAL A 135 9.02 -0.98 24.04
N GLN A 136 8.68 -1.46 25.23
CA GLN A 136 7.37 -1.26 25.81
C GLN A 136 7.37 0.16 26.32
N PHE A 137 6.43 0.97 25.83
CA PHE A 137 6.27 2.35 26.28
C PHE A 137 5.73 2.35 27.72
N SER A 138 6.61 2.13 28.70
CA SER A 138 6.29 2.05 30.13
C SER A 138 6.50 3.40 30.82
N ASN A 139 5.84 4.45 30.32
CA ASN A 139 5.42 5.60 31.13
C ASN A 139 4.32 6.38 30.38
N PRO A 140 3.03 6.20 30.72
CA PRO A 140 1.90 6.61 29.87
C PRO A 140 1.62 8.12 29.86
N SER A 141 2.42 8.94 30.53
CA SER A 141 2.11 10.36 30.67
C SER A 141 2.74 11.24 29.59
N ASN A 142 3.93 10.92 29.05
CA ASN A 142 4.59 11.74 28.03
C ASN A 142 5.64 10.96 27.21
N TRP A 143 5.45 10.84 25.90
CA TRP A 143 6.52 10.47 24.95
C TRP A 143 6.38 11.25 23.63
N ASN A 144 7.49 11.37 22.88
CA ASN A 144 7.54 12.01 21.57
C ASN A 144 8.57 11.26 20.69
N MET A 145 8.13 10.76 19.54
CA MET A 145 8.96 10.28 18.45
C MET A 145 8.91 11.33 17.34
N ARG A 146 10.07 11.91 17.03
CA ARG A 146 10.24 12.95 16.01
C ARG A 146 11.01 12.39 14.82
N ILE A 147 10.40 12.40 13.64
CA ILE A 147 11.06 12.15 12.37
C ILE A 147 11.17 13.51 11.64
N SER A 148 12.40 13.98 11.44
CA SER A 148 12.71 15.19 10.68
C SER A 148 13.04 14.85 9.22
N ASP A 149 12.67 15.73 8.29
CA ASP A 149 13.04 15.66 6.86
C ASP A 149 12.42 14.46 6.09
N ILE A 150 11.13 14.21 6.32
CA ILE A 150 10.39 13.13 5.62
C ILE A 150 10.32 13.37 4.10
N GLY A 151 10.31 14.64 3.69
CA GLY A 151 10.30 15.02 2.28
C GLY A 151 11.51 14.45 1.53
N SER A 152 12.72 14.52 2.12
CA SER A 152 13.92 13.97 1.50
C SER A 152 13.98 12.45 1.51
N ILE A 153 13.41 11.80 2.54
CA ILE A 153 13.46 10.34 2.70
C ILE A 153 12.57 9.64 1.66
N LEU A 154 11.39 10.21 1.38
CA LEU A 154 10.40 9.53 0.55
C LEU A 154 10.35 10.02 -0.89
N ASN A 155 10.96 11.18 -1.19
CA ASN A 155 10.95 11.80 -2.52
C ASN A 155 9.54 11.75 -3.17
N ILE A 156 8.51 11.99 -2.36
CA ILE A 156 7.11 12.03 -2.81
C ILE A 156 6.78 13.47 -3.17
N GLU A 157 6.58 13.74 -4.45
CA GLU A 157 6.10 15.03 -4.92
C GLU A 157 4.79 15.40 -4.19
N GLY A 158 4.78 16.59 -3.58
CA GLY A 158 3.71 17.07 -2.70
C GLY A 158 3.97 16.92 -1.19
N LEU A 159 5.06 16.25 -0.79
CA LEU A 159 5.59 16.27 0.59
C LEU A 159 6.78 17.24 0.76
N GLU A 160 7.13 17.99 -0.29
CA GLU A 160 8.10 19.09 -0.21
C GLU A 160 7.60 20.15 0.78
N GLY A 161 8.25 20.26 1.94
CA GLY A 161 7.85 21.14 3.05
C GLY A 161 7.43 20.44 4.34
N TRP A 162 7.52 19.11 4.42
CA TRP A 162 7.32 18.37 5.67
C TRP A 162 8.55 18.50 6.57
N GLU A 163 8.56 19.50 7.44
CA GLU A 163 9.70 19.74 8.35
C GLU A 163 9.74 18.74 9.51
N GLU A 164 8.58 18.28 10.00
CA GLU A 164 8.51 17.42 11.17
C GLU A 164 7.24 16.55 11.19
N VAL A 165 7.40 15.26 11.47
CA VAL A 165 6.32 14.41 11.98
C VAL A 165 6.70 13.98 13.38
N ALA A 166 5.97 14.49 14.36
CA ALA A 166 6.09 14.12 15.75
C ALA A 166 4.84 13.34 16.15
N ALA A 167 4.99 12.07 16.49
CA ALA A 167 3.94 11.33 17.19
C ALA A 167 4.29 11.34 18.68
N GLY A 168 3.36 11.70 19.55
CA GLY A 168 3.59 11.67 20.99
C GLY A 168 2.30 11.42 21.75
N LEU A 169 2.39 10.81 22.93
CA LEU A 169 1.25 10.69 23.84
C LEU A 169 1.45 11.74 24.94
N GLN A 170 0.46 12.61 25.12
CA GLN A 170 0.44 13.60 26.19
C GLN A 170 -0.83 13.38 27.00
N ASP A 171 -0.69 13.14 28.31
CA ASP A 171 -1.82 12.92 29.22
C ASP A 171 -2.78 11.78 28.80
N GLY A 172 -2.22 10.71 28.24
CA GLY A 172 -3.00 9.56 27.75
C GLY A 172 -3.73 9.80 26.42
N THR A 173 -3.49 10.93 25.75
CA THR A 173 -4.04 11.25 24.42
C THR A 173 -2.93 11.18 23.38
N TRP A 174 -3.14 10.45 22.29
CA TRP A 174 -2.18 10.41 21.18
C TRP A 174 -2.27 11.71 20.37
N HIS A 175 -1.14 12.39 20.23
CA HIS A 175 -0.91 13.53 19.39
C HIS A 175 0.02 13.13 18.26
N LEU A 176 -0.55 12.85 17.08
CA LEU A 176 0.22 12.89 15.85
C LEU A 176 0.29 14.35 15.39
N ASN A 177 1.36 15.02 15.76
CA ASN A 177 1.69 16.35 15.30
C ASN A 177 2.49 16.23 14.00
N LEU A 178 1.77 16.16 12.89
CA LEU A 178 2.34 16.47 11.59
C LEU A 178 2.58 17.98 11.62
N GLY A 179 3.82 18.40 11.83
CA GLY A 179 4.23 19.79 11.87
C GLY A 179 3.95 20.41 10.49
N TRP A 180 2.75 20.96 10.35
CA TRP A 180 2.27 21.52 9.11
C TRP A 180 1.76 22.94 9.35
N ASP A 181 2.49 23.88 8.77
CA ASP A 181 2.22 25.32 8.84
C ASP A 181 1.00 25.72 7.97
N GLN A 182 0.51 24.79 7.15
CA GLN A 182 -0.56 24.98 6.18
C GLN A 182 -1.57 23.85 6.36
N TRP A 183 -2.85 24.15 6.56
CA TRP A 183 -3.89 23.11 6.68
C TRP A 183 -4.18 22.48 5.31
N GLY A 184 -3.29 21.64 4.80
CA GLY A 184 -3.56 20.88 3.58
C GLY A 184 -4.50 19.71 3.85
N SER A 185 -5.18 19.28 2.79
CA SER A 185 -6.17 18.21 2.89
C SER A 185 -5.50 16.90 3.28
N LEU A 186 -6.14 16.13 4.18
CA LEU A 186 -5.84 14.70 4.41
C LEU A 186 -5.84 13.89 3.11
N ASP A 187 -6.42 14.41 2.04
CA ASP A 187 -6.39 13.77 0.72
C ASP A 187 -4.98 13.58 0.16
N VAL A 188 -3.98 14.35 0.63
CA VAL A 188 -2.56 14.16 0.26
C VAL A 188 -2.02 12.80 0.74
N LEU A 189 -2.67 12.20 1.74
CA LEU A 189 -2.31 10.91 2.32
C LEU A 189 -3.08 9.72 1.74
N ASN A 190 -4.08 9.97 0.89
CA ASN A 190 -4.85 8.93 0.21
C ASN A 190 -3.98 8.19 -0.83
N HIS A 191 -4.55 7.12 -1.40
CA HIS A 191 -3.94 6.30 -2.45
C HIS A 191 -2.68 5.57 -1.96
N GLY A 192 -2.72 5.10 -0.71
CA GLY A 192 -1.65 4.33 -0.10
C GLY A 192 -0.46 5.14 0.38
N ARG A 193 -0.45 6.46 0.23
CA ARG A 193 0.67 7.30 0.69
C ARG A 193 0.86 7.24 2.21
N ALA A 194 -0.22 7.28 2.99
CA ALA A 194 -0.16 7.04 4.44
C ALA A 194 0.39 5.66 4.79
N LEU A 195 0.00 4.63 4.03
CA LEU A 195 0.48 3.27 4.23
C LEU A 195 1.98 3.16 3.95
N ILE A 196 2.46 3.77 2.86
CA ILE A 196 3.88 3.79 2.51
C ILE A 196 4.69 4.53 3.57
N LEU A 197 4.21 5.71 4.02
CA LEU A 197 4.80 6.44 5.14
C LEU A 197 4.93 5.54 6.37
N ALA A 198 3.86 4.81 6.71
CA ALA A 198 3.82 3.91 7.84
C ALA A 198 4.79 2.72 7.73
N LEU A 199 5.10 2.29 6.51
CA LEU A 199 5.94 1.12 6.21
C LEU A 199 7.35 1.48 5.71
N SER A 200 7.69 2.76 5.67
CA SER A 200 8.98 3.25 5.19
C SER A 200 10.19 2.75 5.99
N SER A 201 9.95 2.23 7.20
CA SER A 201 10.98 1.65 8.06
C SER A 201 11.18 0.14 7.86
N LEU A 202 10.39 -0.50 6.99
CA LEU A 202 10.62 -1.89 6.62
C LEU A 202 11.91 -2.03 5.83
N ASP A 203 12.71 -3.03 6.19
CA ASP A 203 13.93 -3.41 5.51
C ASP A 203 13.75 -4.79 4.86
N PHE A 204 13.34 -4.78 3.60
CA PHE A 204 13.14 -6.01 2.84
C PHE A 204 14.43 -6.81 2.62
N THR A 205 15.60 -6.17 2.72
CA THR A 205 16.89 -6.84 2.52
C THR A 205 17.23 -7.79 3.66
N ARG A 206 16.63 -7.60 4.84
CA ARG A 206 16.80 -8.45 6.03
C ARG A 206 16.60 -9.94 5.75
N TYR A 207 15.64 -10.27 4.88
CA TYR A 207 15.34 -11.65 4.50
C TYR A 207 15.57 -11.87 2.99
N ASN A 208 16.68 -11.35 2.46
CA ASN A 208 17.09 -11.53 1.06
C ASN A 208 16.05 -11.03 0.04
N GLY A 209 15.30 -9.98 0.40
CA GLY A 209 14.38 -9.30 -0.51
C GLY A 209 15.10 -8.23 -1.32
N PHE A 210 14.67 -8.06 -2.57
CA PHE A 210 15.11 -7.02 -3.49
C PHE A 210 13.99 -5.99 -3.61
N PRO A 211 14.11 -4.79 -3.01
CA PRO A 211 13.10 -3.75 -3.12
C PRO A 211 12.81 -3.42 -4.60
N PHE A 212 11.56 -3.09 -4.94
CA PHE A 212 11.17 -2.88 -6.35
C PHE A 212 12.04 -1.85 -7.09
N ASN A 213 12.36 -0.74 -6.44
CA ASN A 213 13.14 0.34 -7.03
C ASN A 213 14.51 0.44 -6.35
N ASP A 214 15.41 -0.49 -6.67
CA ASP A 214 16.82 -0.49 -6.22
C ASP A 214 17.74 0.06 -7.33
N GLN A 215 17.40 1.23 -7.86
CA GLN A 215 18.16 1.84 -8.97
C GLN A 215 19.55 2.33 -8.56
N GLU A 216 19.81 2.44 -7.24
CA GLU A 216 21.14 2.71 -6.70
C GLU A 216 21.70 1.44 -6.04
N ARG A 217 22.73 0.85 -6.67
CA ARG A 217 23.56 -0.28 -6.18
C ARG A 217 24.16 -0.12 -4.76
N MET A 218 23.78 0.93 -4.03
CA MET A 218 24.18 1.23 -2.66
C MET A 218 23.07 0.98 -1.62
N GLY A 219 21.93 0.36 -1.99
CA GLY A 219 20.95 -0.18 -1.02
C GLY A 219 20.06 0.87 -0.35
N THR A 220 19.83 2.00 -1.03
CA THR A 220 18.95 3.09 -0.59
C THR A 220 17.62 3.13 -1.35
N GLY A 221 17.34 2.11 -2.17
CA GLY A 221 16.09 1.99 -2.90
C GLY A 221 14.88 2.05 -1.97
N THR A 222 13.94 2.95 -2.23
CA THR A 222 12.74 3.13 -1.39
C THR A 222 11.77 1.95 -1.51
N GLY A 223 11.95 1.09 -2.51
CA GLY A 223 11.03 -0.03 -2.80
C GLY A 223 9.66 0.42 -3.28
N VAL A 224 9.47 1.71 -3.59
CA VAL A 224 8.19 2.30 -3.98
C VAL A 224 7.99 2.21 -5.49
N LEU A 225 6.78 1.81 -5.92
CA LEU A 225 6.30 1.96 -7.29
C LEU A 225 5.04 2.82 -7.31
N ARG A 226 5.02 3.85 -8.17
CA ARG A 226 3.85 4.71 -8.33
C ARG A 226 2.70 3.98 -9.02
N GLY A 227 1.49 4.20 -8.51
CA GLY A 227 0.27 3.69 -9.13
C GLY A 227 -0.10 4.45 -10.40
N ASP A 228 -0.97 3.87 -11.22
CA ASP A 228 -1.60 4.52 -12.36
C ASP A 228 -2.41 5.73 -11.89
N ASN A 229 -1.94 6.91 -12.26
CA ASN A 229 -2.59 8.17 -11.93
C ASN A 229 -2.28 9.23 -13.00
N TYR A 230 -2.80 10.44 -12.80
CA TYR A 230 -2.61 11.54 -13.75
C TYR A 230 -1.13 11.86 -14.07
N PHE A 231 -0.25 11.75 -13.08
CA PHE A 231 1.18 12.03 -13.24
C PHE A 231 1.96 10.83 -13.80
N PHE A 232 1.49 9.62 -13.51
CA PHE A 232 2.08 8.35 -13.94
C PHE A 232 1.03 7.52 -14.70
N PRO A 233 0.61 7.95 -15.92
CA PRO A 233 -0.41 7.24 -16.66
C PRO A 233 0.08 5.85 -17.06
N GLY A 234 -0.69 4.82 -16.70
CA GLY A 234 -0.32 3.42 -16.81
C GLY A 234 0.54 2.90 -15.65
N GLY A 235 0.92 3.75 -14.69
CA GLY A 235 1.72 3.39 -13.52
C GLY A 235 3.21 3.20 -13.80
N GLU A 236 3.99 3.07 -12.72
CA GLU A 236 5.45 2.88 -12.79
C GLU A 236 5.81 1.40 -12.94
N HIS A 237 6.87 1.14 -13.70
CA HIS A 237 7.48 -0.17 -13.84
C HIS A 237 8.99 -0.10 -13.67
N THR A 238 9.57 -1.23 -13.30
CA THR A 238 11.00 -1.40 -13.01
C THR A 238 11.43 -2.81 -13.43
N TYR A 239 12.74 -3.00 -13.52
CA TYR A 239 13.34 -4.28 -13.90
C TYR A 239 14.29 -4.72 -12.79
N GLN A 240 14.04 -5.89 -12.21
CA GLN A 240 14.96 -6.53 -11.29
C GLN A 240 15.72 -7.63 -12.02
N THR A 241 17.05 -7.60 -11.92
CA THR A 241 17.90 -8.67 -12.44
C THR A 241 18.59 -9.38 -11.28
N PHE A 242 18.38 -10.69 -11.19
CA PHE A 242 19.13 -11.57 -10.30
C PHE A 242 20.25 -12.21 -11.11
N VAL A 243 21.50 -11.92 -10.73
CA VAL A 243 22.68 -12.52 -11.35
C VAL A 243 22.96 -13.83 -10.64
N ALA A 244 22.89 -14.94 -11.37
CA ALA A 244 23.10 -16.27 -10.84
C ALA A 244 24.35 -16.92 -11.45
N HIS A 245 25.08 -17.67 -10.62
CA HIS A 245 26.28 -18.42 -10.96
C HIS A 245 26.04 -19.89 -10.72
N VAL A 246 26.49 -20.74 -11.64
CA VAL A 246 26.58 -22.19 -11.35
C VAL A 246 27.75 -22.42 -10.41
N GLY A 247 27.45 -22.90 -9.20
CA GLY A 247 28.42 -23.09 -8.14
C GLY A 247 29.55 -24.03 -8.54
N HIS A 248 30.71 -23.85 -7.91
CA HIS A 248 31.91 -24.66 -8.19
C HIS A 248 31.73 -26.17 -7.87
N GLN A 249 30.73 -26.53 -7.08
CA GLN A 249 30.50 -27.89 -6.59
C GLN A 249 29.42 -28.63 -7.40
N TRP A 250 29.52 -28.61 -8.72
CA TRP A 250 28.62 -29.40 -9.55
C TRP A 250 28.79 -30.92 -9.27
N PRO A 251 27.72 -31.64 -8.86
CA PRO A 251 27.84 -33.04 -8.45
C PRO A 251 28.49 -33.93 -9.53
N PRO A 252 29.47 -34.77 -9.17
CA PRO A 252 30.08 -35.68 -10.14
C PRO A 252 29.04 -36.67 -10.69
N GLY A 253 29.03 -36.86 -12.01
CA GLY A 253 28.08 -37.74 -12.69
C GLY A 253 26.70 -37.12 -13.02
N LEU A 254 26.45 -35.87 -12.62
CA LEU A 254 25.28 -35.13 -13.07
C LEU A 254 25.60 -34.42 -14.41
N ASP A 255 25.00 -34.85 -15.51
CA ASP A 255 25.24 -34.24 -16.83
C ASP A 255 24.30 -33.06 -17.12
N GLU A 256 23.09 -33.11 -16.57
CA GLU A 256 22.07 -32.08 -16.71
C GLU A 256 21.19 -31.98 -15.47
N ALA A 257 20.69 -30.78 -15.18
CA ALA A 257 19.74 -30.52 -14.11
C ALA A 257 18.66 -29.56 -14.59
N ARG A 258 17.40 -29.89 -14.30
CA ARG A 258 16.30 -28.94 -14.47
C ARG A 258 16.11 -28.17 -13.17
N VAL A 259 16.20 -26.85 -13.25
CA VAL A 259 15.99 -25.94 -12.13
C VAL A 259 14.71 -25.17 -12.36
N ASN A 260 13.88 -25.04 -11.33
CA ASN A 260 12.69 -24.19 -11.35
C ASN A 260 12.99 -22.93 -10.55
N PHE A 261 12.70 -21.76 -11.11
CA PHE A 261 12.79 -20.49 -10.39
C PHE A 261 11.38 -20.02 -10.09
N ILE A 262 11.15 -19.65 -8.84
CA ILE A 262 9.92 -19.01 -8.38
C ILE A 262 10.31 -17.63 -7.92
N VAL A 263 9.70 -16.61 -8.51
CA VAL A 263 9.84 -15.23 -8.06
C VAL A 263 8.54 -14.83 -7.37
N THR A 264 8.66 -14.46 -6.11
CA THR A 264 7.58 -14.04 -5.23
C THR A 264 7.66 -12.54 -5.03
N SER A 265 6.57 -11.83 -5.25
CA SER A 265 6.43 -10.42 -4.87
C SER A 265 5.65 -10.31 -3.58
N CYS A 266 6.15 -9.49 -2.66
CA CYS A 266 5.44 -9.13 -1.43
C CYS A 266 5.42 -7.62 -1.30
N TYR A 267 4.23 -7.03 -1.27
CA TYR A 267 4.06 -5.58 -1.28
C TYR A 267 2.88 -5.12 -0.45
N ALA A 268 2.98 -3.92 0.11
CA ALA A 268 1.87 -3.22 0.72
C ALA A 268 1.08 -2.47 -0.34
N TYR A 269 -0.24 -2.54 -0.26
CA TYR A 269 -1.14 -1.91 -1.21
C TYR A 269 -2.33 -1.29 -0.51
N ALA A 270 -2.91 -0.28 -1.15
CA ALA A 270 -4.13 0.37 -0.71
C ALA A 270 -5.22 0.31 -1.77
N THR A 271 -6.45 0.01 -1.37
CA THR A 271 -7.62 0.13 -2.23
C THR A 271 -8.38 1.39 -1.86
N TYR A 272 -8.63 2.26 -2.83
CA TYR A 272 -9.40 3.48 -2.65
C TYR A 272 -10.74 3.38 -3.36
N ALA A 273 -11.83 3.62 -2.64
CA ALA A 273 -13.18 3.65 -3.19
C ALA A 273 -13.94 4.87 -2.67
N ALA A 274 -14.68 5.54 -3.57
CA ALA A 274 -15.48 6.72 -3.23
C ALA A 274 -16.93 6.61 -3.74
N PRO A 275 -17.71 5.57 -3.39
CA PRO A 275 -19.08 5.42 -3.86
C PRO A 275 -19.99 6.55 -3.35
N LEU A 276 -20.92 6.98 -4.20
CA LEU A 276 -22.03 7.85 -3.80
C LEU A 276 -23.08 7.02 -3.06
N VAL A 277 -23.46 7.46 -1.85
CA VAL A 277 -24.51 6.83 -1.03
C VAL A 277 -25.66 7.80 -0.82
N CYS A 278 -26.84 7.27 -0.51
CA CYS A 278 -28.02 8.06 -0.22
C CYS A 278 -28.26 8.12 1.29
N ILE A 279 -28.12 9.30 1.87
CA ILE A 279 -28.43 9.54 3.28
C ILE A 279 -29.88 10.02 3.38
N ASP A 280 -30.71 9.22 4.03
CA ASP A 280 -32.13 9.51 4.24
C ASP A 280 -32.42 9.68 5.73
N PRO A 281 -32.55 10.92 6.23
CA PRO A 281 -32.89 11.19 7.63
C PRO A 281 -34.33 10.80 8.01
N ALA A 282 -35.21 10.57 7.04
CA ALA A 282 -36.62 10.26 7.26
C ALA A 282 -37.04 9.00 6.48
N PRO A 283 -36.45 7.82 6.75
CA PRO A 283 -36.59 6.63 5.90
C PRO A 283 -38.03 6.13 5.75
N TYR A 284 -38.90 6.40 6.72
CA TYR A 284 -40.31 6.01 6.70
C TYR A 284 -41.25 7.02 6.02
N ASP A 285 -40.72 8.18 5.59
CA ASP A 285 -41.51 9.13 4.82
C ASP A 285 -41.69 8.63 3.38
N GLU A 286 -42.94 8.49 2.95
CA GLU A 286 -43.34 8.07 1.60
C GLU A 286 -43.33 9.23 0.59
N THR A 287 -43.00 10.45 1.01
CA THR A 287 -42.85 11.59 0.10
C THR A 287 -41.76 11.31 -0.95
N ARG A 288 -41.87 11.99 -2.10
CA ARG A 288 -40.89 11.86 -3.17
C ARG A 288 -39.53 12.40 -2.74
N LYS A 289 -38.52 11.53 -2.65
CA LYS A 289 -37.14 11.85 -2.27
C LYS A 289 -36.22 11.99 -3.48
N VAL A 290 -35.08 12.65 -3.29
CA VAL A 290 -34.06 12.85 -4.34
C VAL A 290 -33.36 11.52 -4.66
N CYS A 291 -33.08 10.72 -3.65
CA CYS A 291 -32.49 9.39 -3.75
C CYS A 291 -33.18 8.44 -2.77
N THR A 292 -32.98 7.14 -2.97
CA THR A 292 -33.41 6.09 -2.05
C THR A 292 -32.22 5.18 -1.72
N PRO A 293 -32.00 4.82 -0.45
CA PRO A 293 -30.97 3.85 -0.08
C PRO A 293 -31.18 2.52 -0.80
N HIS A 294 -30.11 2.00 -1.38
CA HIS A 294 -30.10 0.73 -2.09
C HIS A 294 -28.75 0.05 -1.92
N GLU A 295 -28.71 -1.23 -2.30
CA GLU A 295 -27.50 -2.02 -2.32
C GLU A 295 -26.73 -1.78 -3.63
N TYR A 296 -25.44 -1.47 -3.51
CA TYR A 296 -24.53 -1.35 -4.64
C TYR A 296 -23.71 -2.62 -4.75
N SER A 297 -23.56 -3.13 -5.96
CA SER A 297 -22.65 -4.25 -6.26
C SER A 297 -21.75 -3.86 -7.43
N TRP A 298 -20.46 -4.07 -7.27
CA TRP A 298 -19.44 -3.79 -8.27
C TRP A 298 -18.75 -5.09 -8.69
N SER A 299 -18.52 -5.25 -9.99
CA SER A 299 -17.88 -6.44 -10.57
C SER A 299 -16.40 -6.25 -10.90
N GLY A 300 -15.85 -5.04 -10.75
CA GLY A 300 -14.44 -4.72 -10.99
C GLY A 300 -13.65 -4.53 -9.69
N SER A 301 -12.32 -4.45 -9.80
CA SER A 301 -11.46 -4.46 -8.61
C SER A 301 -11.08 -3.09 -8.04
N GLN A 302 -11.49 -1.97 -8.65
CA GLN A 302 -11.06 -0.63 -8.25
C GLN A 302 -9.54 -0.41 -8.42
N GLY A 303 -8.91 -1.12 -9.36
CA GLY A 303 -7.47 -0.98 -9.63
C GLY A 303 -6.60 -1.58 -8.53
N SER A 304 -7.07 -2.67 -7.89
CA SER A 304 -6.36 -3.32 -6.80
C SER A 304 -6.74 -4.80 -6.63
N PRO A 305 -5.91 -5.66 -6.04
CA PRO A 305 -6.25 -7.08 -5.89
C PRO A 305 -7.30 -7.37 -4.80
N VAL A 306 -7.58 -6.42 -3.91
CA VAL A 306 -8.62 -6.54 -2.87
C VAL A 306 -9.62 -5.39 -3.01
N ALA A 307 -10.87 -5.70 -3.35
CA ALA A 307 -11.85 -4.70 -3.77
C ALA A 307 -13.05 -4.62 -2.82
N VAL A 308 -13.65 -3.43 -2.72
CA VAL A 308 -15.01 -3.29 -2.17
C VAL A 308 -16.00 -3.74 -3.25
N THR A 309 -16.62 -4.89 -3.05
CA THR A 309 -17.51 -5.53 -4.05
C THR A 309 -18.98 -5.25 -3.81
N ASN A 310 -19.37 -4.92 -2.58
CA ASN A 310 -20.75 -4.63 -2.24
C ASN A 310 -20.85 -3.59 -1.12
N LEU A 311 -21.89 -2.76 -1.18
CA LEU A 311 -22.26 -1.81 -0.16
C LEU A 311 -23.78 -1.85 0.07
N LYS A 312 -24.18 -2.27 1.27
CA LYS A 312 -25.58 -2.24 1.73
C LYS A 312 -25.81 -1.07 2.68
N GLN A 313 -26.94 -0.38 2.49
CA GLN A 313 -27.37 0.75 3.32
C GLN A 313 -28.61 0.36 4.15
N ASP A 314 -28.52 0.49 5.47
CA ASP A 314 -29.64 0.30 6.39
C ASP A 314 -29.90 1.63 7.13
N PRO A 315 -30.81 2.49 6.60
CA PRO A 315 -31.09 3.81 7.17
C PRO A 315 -32.01 3.73 8.40
N THR A 316 -31.76 4.59 9.38
CA THR A 316 -32.63 4.85 10.53
C THR A 316 -32.87 6.36 10.67
N PRO A 317 -33.84 6.81 11.48
CA PRO A 317 -34.06 8.24 11.71
C PRO A 317 -32.87 8.98 12.33
N THR A 318 -31.92 8.28 12.98
CA THR A 318 -30.79 8.90 13.70
C THR A 318 -29.43 8.59 13.10
N SER A 319 -29.31 7.49 12.36
CA SER A 319 -28.06 7.02 11.77
C SER A 319 -28.29 6.21 10.51
N VAL A 320 -27.23 6.01 9.72
CA VAL A 320 -27.21 5.04 8.62
C VAL A 320 -26.12 4.02 8.92
N TYR A 321 -26.46 2.74 8.80
CA TYR A 321 -25.50 1.66 8.86
C TYR A 321 -25.07 1.29 7.43
N LEU A 322 -23.78 1.35 7.18
CA LEU A 322 -23.15 1.04 5.90
C LEU A 322 -22.39 -0.27 6.05
N THR A 323 -22.89 -1.34 5.43
CA THR A 323 -22.23 -2.65 5.45
C THR A 323 -21.48 -2.86 4.15
N PHE A 324 -20.15 -2.97 4.24
CA PHE A 324 -19.26 -3.19 3.12
C PHE A 324 -18.87 -4.66 3.03
N THR A 325 -18.82 -5.20 1.82
CA THR A 325 -18.21 -6.49 1.52
C THR A 325 -16.93 -6.28 0.75
N VAL A 326 -15.83 -6.77 1.31
CA VAL A 326 -14.48 -6.75 0.73
C VAL A 326 -14.16 -8.14 0.21
N ARG A 327 -13.51 -8.23 -0.96
CA ARG A 327 -13.11 -9.50 -1.56
C ARG A 327 -11.70 -9.42 -2.13
N ASN A 328 -10.90 -10.46 -1.91
CA ASN A 328 -9.70 -10.72 -2.71
C ASN A 328 -10.15 -11.18 -4.10
N VAL A 329 -9.99 -10.31 -5.10
CA VAL A 329 -10.36 -10.58 -6.49
C VAL A 329 -9.13 -10.88 -7.37
N GLY A 330 -7.92 -10.71 -6.83
CA GLY A 330 -6.68 -11.15 -7.46
C GLY A 330 -6.38 -12.64 -7.22
N THR A 331 -5.23 -13.09 -7.75
CA THR A 331 -4.77 -14.49 -7.70
C THR A 331 -3.83 -14.81 -6.53
N GLY A 332 -3.30 -13.77 -5.89
CA GLY A 332 -2.36 -13.88 -4.77
C GLY A 332 -3.04 -13.99 -3.41
N ASN A 333 -2.22 -13.96 -2.37
CA ASN A 333 -2.64 -14.08 -0.98
C ASN A 333 -2.63 -12.72 -0.29
N VAL A 334 -3.68 -12.43 0.48
CA VAL A 334 -3.73 -11.25 1.33
C VAL A 334 -2.98 -11.53 2.63
N ILE A 335 -2.10 -10.62 3.01
CA ILE A 335 -1.26 -10.74 4.20
C ILE A 335 -1.33 -9.47 5.02
N ASN A 336 -1.09 -9.59 6.33
CA ASN A 336 -1.04 -8.43 7.21
C ASN A 336 0.17 -7.56 6.84
N PRO A 337 -0.02 -6.25 6.54
CA PRO A 337 1.05 -5.37 6.10
C PRO A 337 2.17 -5.18 7.14
N GLY A 338 1.91 -5.40 8.44
CA GLY A 338 2.96 -5.31 9.49
C GLY A 338 3.97 -6.44 9.44
N TYR A 339 3.61 -7.54 8.77
CA TYR A 339 4.43 -8.73 8.65
C TYR A 339 4.94 -8.95 7.23
N LEU A 340 5.02 -7.87 6.44
CA LEU A 340 5.36 -7.95 5.03
C LEU A 340 6.77 -8.51 4.79
N GLU A 341 7.74 -8.17 5.65
CA GLU A 341 9.10 -8.74 5.61
C GLU A 341 9.12 -10.27 5.77
N ARG A 342 8.14 -10.84 6.49
CA ARG A 342 8.02 -12.29 6.74
C ARG A 342 7.42 -13.07 5.57
N CYS A 343 6.99 -12.36 4.53
CA CYS A 343 6.54 -12.96 3.28
C CYS A 343 7.71 -13.60 2.50
N SER A 344 8.95 -13.26 2.87
CA SER A 344 10.16 -13.88 2.32
C SER A 344 10.13 -15.41 2.47
N PRO A 345 10.46 -16.18 1.42
CA PRO A 345 10.66 -17.62 1.53
C PRO A 345 11.85 -18.00 2.41
N TYR A 346 12.70 -17.03 2.77
CA TYR A 346 13.88 -17.19 3.61
C TYR A 346 13.63 -16.85 5.08
N PHE A 347 12.43 -16.41 5.43
CA PHE A 347 12.04 -16.22 6.82
C PHE A 347 12.03 -17.57 7.54
N ASP A 348 12.74 -17.68 8.65
CA ASP A 348 12.91 -18.93 9.41
C ASP A 348 11.71 -19.26 10.30
N GLY A 349 10.92 -18.25 10.65
CA GLY A 349 9.70 -18.39 11.44
C GLY A 349 8.52 -18.98 10.67
N ARG A 350 7.49 -19.38 11.42
CA ARG A 350 6.24 -19.88 10.82
C ARG A 350 5.35 -18.70 10.45
N PHE A 351 5.05 -18.57 9.15
CA PHE A 351 4.01 -17.67 8.67
C PHE A 351 2.62 -18.25 8.98
N ASP A 352 2.13 -17.98 10.19
CA ASP A 352 0.87 -18.53 10.70
C ASP A 352 -0.39 -17.89 10.08
N GLN A 353 -1.55 -18.49 10.37
CA GLN A 353 -2.85 -18.02 9.86
C GLN A 353 -3.25 -16.64 10.41
N ARG A 354 -2.64 -16.16 11.51
CA ARG A 354 -2.98 -14.85 12.07
C ARG A 354 -2.46 -13.71 11.19
N HIS A 355 -1.37 -13.94 10.46
CA HIS A 355 -0.82 -12.97 9.52
C HIS A 355 -1.45 -13.03 8.12
N LYS A 356 -2.36 -13.97 7.86
CA LYS A 356 -3.03 -14.15 6.57
C LYS A 356 -4.45 -13.58 6.59
N ASP A 357 -4.91 -13.18 5.41
CA ASP A 357 -6.28 -12.77 5.14
C ASP A 357 -6.73 -11.59 6.01
N VAL A 358 -5.83 -10.64 6.26
CA VAL A 358 -6.10 -9.44 7.07
C VAL A 358 -6.07 -8.19 6.19
N VAL A 359 -7.15 -7.43 6.24
CA VAL A 359 -7.30 -6.11 5.61
C VAL A 359 -7.61 -5.08 6.69
N TYR A 360 -6.91 -3.95 6.68
CA TYR A 360 -7.18 -2.84 7.59
C TYR A 360 -8.02 -1.76 6.89
N ILE A 361 -8.90 -1.11 7.64
CA ILE A 361 -9.63 0.08 7.20
C ILE A 361 -8.76 1.29 7.56
N GLY A 362 -8.04 1.83 6.58
CA GLY A 362 -7.11 2.95 6.76
C GLY A 362 -7.83 4.29 6.96
N ASP A 363 -8.84 4.55 6.12
CA ASP A 363 -9.73 5.70 6.28
C ASP A 363 -11.15 5.31 5.86
N ILE A 364 -12.14 5.83 6.59
CA ILE A 364 -13.54 5.74 6.18
C ILE A 364 -14.32 6.93 6.69
N ARG A 365 -14.86 7.71 5.76
CA ARG A 365 -15.51 8.98 6.10
C ARG A 365 -16.58 9.43 5.12
N ILE A 366 -17.50 10.24 5.63
CA ILE A 366 -18.44 11.04 4.83
C ILE A 366 -18.10 12.51 5.03
N GLY A 367 -17.64 13.17 3.97
CA GLY A 367 -17.11 14.53 4.07
C GLY A 367 -15.88 14.58 4.99
N ARG A 368 -16.03 15.18 6.18
CA ARG A 368 -14.98 15.28 7.21
C ARG A 368 -15.19 14.33 8.38
N ASP A 369 -16.26 13.56 8.36
CA ASP A 369 -16.68 12.74 9.50
C ASP A 369 -16.23 11.32 9.33
N ARG A 370 -15.29 10.90 10.18
CA ARG A 370 -14.88 9.49 10.28
C ARG A 370 -16.00 8.66 10.88
N LEU A 371 -16.20 7.48 10.30
CA LEU A 371 -17.23 6.55 10.74
C LEU A 371 -16.70 5.60 11.80
N THR A 372 -17.56 5.16 12.71
CA THR A 372 -17.21 4.10 13.68
C THR A 372 -17.61 2.75 13.10
N CYS A 373 -16.65 1.83 12.97
CA CYS A 373 -16.84 0.54 12.32
C CYS A 373 -16.77 -0.65 13.29
N THR A 374 -17.49 -1.72 12.97
CA THR A 374 -17.57 -2.99 13.72
C THR A 374 -17.18 -4.15 12.78
N PRO A 375 -16.40 -5.15 13.24
CA PRO A 375 -15.92 -5.37 14.61
C PRO A 375 -14.75 -4.46 15.04
N GLY A 376 -14.23 -3.64 14.14
CA GLY A 376 -13.14 -2.71 14.36
C GLY A 376 -12.60 -2.23 13.01
N TYR A 377 -11.33 -1.83 12.98
CA TYR A 377 -10.63 -1.46 11.74
C TYR A 377 -9.85 -2.63 11.12
N GLU A 378 -9.91 -3.82 11.72
CA GLU A 378 -9.37 -5.06 11.14
C GLU A 378 -10.52 -5.89 10.54
N VAL A 379 -10.37 -6.28 9.27
CA VAL A 379 -11.31 -7.10 8.52
C VAL A 379 -10.60 -8.38 8.11
N ARG A 380 -11.05 -9.53 8.64
CA ARG A 380 -10.56 -10.84 8.20
C ARG A 380 -11.35 -11.35 7.01
N LEU A 381 -10.64 -11.83 6.01
CA LEU A 381 -11.23 -12.50 4.85
C LEU A 381 -11.37 -13.99 5.14
N MET A 382 -12.59 -14.49 5.09
CA MET A 382 -12.90 -15.92 5.15
C MET A 382 -13.20 -16.37 3.72
N ASP A 383 -12.41 -17.33 3.21
CA ASP A 383 -12.48 -17.76 1.82
C ASP A 383 -12.37 -16.58 0.83
N GLY A 384 -11.48 -15.63 1.14
CA GLY A 384 -11.25 -14.43 0.34
C GLY A 384 -12.32 -13.34 0.47
N VAL A 385 -13.32 -13.47 1.36
CA VAL A 385 -14.40 -12.49 1.56
C VAL A 385 -14.48 -12.03 3.01
N GLY A 386 -14.55 -10.72 3.24
CA GLY A 386 -14.75 -10.12 4.56
C GLY A 386 -15.86 -9.07 4.53
N THR A 387 -16.44 -8.80 5.69
CA THR A 387 -17.49 -7.78 5.83
C THR A 387 -17.24 -6.92 7.05
N PHE A 388 -17.57 -5.63 6.96
CA PHE A 388 -17.58 -4.71 8.09
C PHE A 388 -18.73 -3.73 7.99
N THR A 389 -19.21 -3.23 9.12
CA THR A 389 -20.33 -2.29 9.18
C THR A 389 -19.92 -1.02 9.90
N CYS A 390 -20.19 0.13 9.29
CA CYS A 390 -19.89 1.44 9.87
C CYS A 390 -21.16 2.24 10.13
N GLU A 391 -21.19 2.95 11.26
CA GLU A 391 -22.29 3.83 11.63
C GLU A 391 -21.94 5.28 11.25
N TYR A 392 -22.83 5.91 10.49
CA TYR A 392 -22.85 7.35 10.30
C TYR A 392 -24.02 7.96 11.07
N LYS A 393 -23.73 8.82 12.05
CA LYS A 393 -24.75 9.54 12.81
C LYS A 393 -25.13 10.82 12.09
N HIS A 394 -26.42 11.05 11.87
CA HIS A 394 -26.90 12.23 11.14
C HIS A 394 -26.50 13.51 11.88
N LYS A 395 -25.70 14.36 11.26
CA LYS A 395 -25.45 15.72 11.79
C LYS A 395 -26.62 16.66 11.59
N TYR A 396 -27.37 16.43 10.52
CA TYR A 396 -28.50 17.26 10.11
C TYR A 396 -29.81 16.51 10.33
N ALA A 397 -30.11 16.12 11.57
CA ALA A 397 -31.39 15.50 11.91
C ALA A 397 -32.61 16.39 11.53
N THR A 398 -32.38 17.69 11.30
CA THR A 398 -33.38 18.64 10.81
C THR A 398 -33.59 18.62 9.30
N ALA A 399 -32.66 18.04 8.53
CA ALA A 399 -32.84 17.85 7.10
C ALA A 399 -33.95 16.82 6.88
N LYS A 400 -35.08 17.24 6.31
CA LYS A 400 -36.23 16.37 6.05
C LYS A 400 -36.16 15.63 4.72
N THR A 401 -35.10 15.86 3.94
CA THR A 401 -34.98 15.36 2.57
C THR A 401 -33.71 14.54 2.42
N ALA A 402 -33.81 13.39 1.76
CA ALA A 402 -32.65 12.57 1.43
C ALA A 402 -31.69 13.31 0.48
N TYR A 403 -30.39 13.01 0.59
CA TYR A 403 -29.34 13.57 -0.24
C TYR A 403 -28.26 12.53 -0.55
N GLU A 404 -27.58 12.73 -1.68
CA GLU A 404 -26.43 11.90 -2.04
C GLU A 404 -25.12 12.51 -1.52
N THR A 405 -24.21 11.67 -1.05
CA THR A 405 -22.88 12.09 -0.60
C THR A 405 -21.86 10.99 -0.89
N PRO A 406 -20.61 11.31 -1.24
CA PRO A 406 -19.57 10.29 -1.34
C PRO A 406 -19.22 9.76 0.05
N VAL A 407 -19.02 8.44 0.14
CA VAL A 407 -18.30 7.79 1.24
C VAL A 407 -16.91 7.47 0.73
N VAL A 408 -15.88 8.01 1.37
CA VAL A 408 -14.49 7.62 1.09
C VAL A 408 -14.17 6.40 1.93
N VAL A 409 -13.60 5.38 1.31
CA VAL A 409 -13.10 4.16 1.94
C VAL A 409 -11.71 3.88 1.40
N GLU A 410 -10.74 3.72 2.30
CA GLU A 410 -9.40 3.25 2.00
C GLU A 410 -9.10 1.98 2.80
N LEU A 411 -8.71 0.92 2.10
CA LEU A 411 -8.34 -0.37 2.69
C LEU A 411 -6.84 -0.58 2.53
N TRP A 412 -6.14 -1.02 3.58
CA TRP A 412 -4.70 -1.29 3.57
C TRP A 412 -4.44 -2.78 3.81
N TYR A 413 -3.53 -3.36 3.05
CA TYR A 413 -3.15 -4.76 3.20
C TYR A 413 -1.77 -5.00 2.60
N GLY A 414 -1.14 -6.11 2.97
CA GLY A 414 -0.05 -6.68 2.19
C GLY A 414 -0.60 -7.70 1.19
N TYR A 415 0.12 -7.90 0.09
CA TYR A 415 -0.24 -8.85 -0.95
C TYR A 415 0.97 -9.66 -1.37
N GLN A 416 0.77 -10.96 -1.57
CA GLN A 416 1.79 -11.90 -2.00
C GLN A 416 1.36 -12.58 -3.30
N ASP A 417 2.18 -12.49 -4.34
CA ASP A 417 1.96 -13.19 -5.60
C ASP A 417 3.24 -13.86 -6.10
N HIS A 418 3.14 -14.83 -7.01
CA HIS A 418 4.29 -15.57 -7.52
C HIS A 418 4.19 -15.90 -9.01
N ILE A 419 5.32 -15.82 -9.69
CA ILE A 419 5.53 -16.33 -11.05
C ILE A 419 6.62 -17.40 -11.03
N GLN A 420 6.57 -18.34 -11.97
CA GLN A 420 7.54 -19.43 -12.05
C GLN A 420 8.01 -19.70 -13.48
N THR A 421 9.24 -20.15 -13.60
CA THR A 421 9.87 -20.56 -14.87
C THR A 421 10.85 -21.71 -14.61
N SER A 422 11.31 -22.39 -15.67
CA SER A 422 12.27 -23.49 -15.55
C SER A 422 13.39 -23.38 -16.58
N MET A 423 14.59 -23.81 -16.19
CA MET A 423 15.79 -23.83 -17.02
C MET A 423 16.43 -25.21 -16.98
N LEU A 424 16.98 -25.65 -18.11
CA LEU A 424 17.84 -26.83 -18.19
C LEU A 424 19.31 -26.40 -18.17
N ILE A 425 20.04 -26.75 -17.11
CA ILE A 425 21.49 -26.57 -17.05
C ILE A 425 22.14 -27.85 -17.56
N LYS A 426 23.03 -27.73 -18.55
CA LYS A 426 23.77 -28.85 -19.12
C LYS A 426 25.27 -28.63 -18.94
N ARG A 427 25.94 -29.61 -18.35
CA ARG A 427 27.39 -29.60 -18.18
C ARG A 427 28.10 -29.82 -19.54
N VAL A 428 29.12 -29.02 -19.78
CA VAL A 428 30.08 -29.15 -20.88
C VAL A 428 31.43 -29.48 -20.26
N VAL A 429 32.03 -30.57 -20.71
CA VAL A 429 33.31 -31.10 -20.21
C VAL A 429 34.47 -30.60 -21.06
#